data_AF-A0A4W5JBV0-F1
#
_entry.id   AF-A0A4W5JBV0-F1
#
_cell.length_a   1.000
_cell.length_b   1.000
_cell.length_c   1.000
_cell.angle_alpha   90.00
_cell.angle_beta   90.00
_cell.angle_gamma   90.00
#
_symmetry.space_group_name_H-M   'P 1'
#
loop_
_entity.id
_entity.type
_entity.pdbx_description
1 polymer ?
#
loop_
_entity_poly.entity_id
_entity_poly.type
_entity_poly.pdbx_seq_one_letter_code
_entity_poly.pdbx_strand_id
1 'polypeptide(L)'
;PRTRVGNMCLNDLNYYILSQFTSRIDCRETWGKKIDFLLSVIGFAVDLANVWRFPYLCYKNGGGAFLVPYLFFMVIAGMPLFYMELALGQYNREGAAGVWKICPIFKGRRENMCVCVCVLYVGFYYNVIIAWALFYLFSSFTGELPWVHCNNTWNSPNCSDLWAFNNSLNDTHKSTPAAEYFE
;
A
#
# COMPACT_ATOMS: atom_id res chain seq x y z
N PRO A 1 10.40 22.99 43.18
CA PRO A 1 10.32 22.34 44.51
C PRO A 1 10.40 20.81 44.39
N ARG A 2 11.64 20.30 44.59
CA ARG A 2 12.13 18.95 45.01
C ARG A 2 11.31 17.69 44.62
N THR A 3 11.93 16.62 44.12
CA THR A 3 13.07 15.92 44.76
C THR A 3 14.08 15.27 43.80
N ARG A 4 15.31 15.29 44.32
CA ARG A 4 16.60 14.76 43.88
C ARG A 4 16.60 13.22 43.98
N VAL A 5 17.06 12.53 42.93
CA VAL A 5 17.73 11.21 43.01
C VAL A 5 18.98 11.44 42.15
N GLY A 6 20.16 11.70 42.70
CA GLY A 6 20.91 10.86 43.62
C GLY A 6 22.16 10.44 42.86
N ASN A 7 23.19 11.30 42.84
CA ASN A 7 24.51 10.93 42.36
C ASN A 7 25.06 9.87 43.32
N MET A 8 25.06 8.62 42.89
CA MET A 8 25.79 7.54 43.54
C MET A 8 26.85 7.09 42.52
N CYS A 9 28.12 7.19 42.93
CA CYS A 9 29.31 6.93 42.12
C CYS A 9 29.23 5.56 41.44
N LEU A 10 28.82 5.54 40.17
CA LEU A 10 28.94 4.38 39.29
C LEU A 10 30.01 4.73 38.28
N ASN A 11 31.15 4.02 38.38
CA ASN A 11 32.37 4.09 37.59
C ASN A 11 32.24 4.82 36.25
N ASP A 12 33.13 5.79 35.99
CA ASP A 12 33.17 6.61 34.77
C ASP A 12 33.10 5.82 33.44
N LEU A 13 33.47 4.53 33.43
CA LEU A 13 33.32 3.65 32.25
C LEU A 13 31.84 3.41 31.84
N ASN A 14 30.91 3.30 32.79
CA ASN A 14 29.51 3.04 32.48
C ASN A 14 28.79 4.28 31.94
N TYR A 15 29.19 5.48 32.34
CA TYR A 15 28.61 6.72 31.83
C TYR A 15 29.02 7.00 30.38
N TYR A 16 30.26 6.66 30.00
CA TYR A 16 30.70 6.74 28.60
C TYR A 16 30.03 5.68 27.71
N ILE A 17 29.84 4.45 28.20
CA ILE A 17 29.15 3.40 27.43
C ILE A 17 27.64 3.71 27.33
N LEU A 18 26.98 4.15 28.39
CA LEU A 18 25.56 4.56 28.35
C LEU A 18 25.34 5.85 27.55
N SER A 19 26.25 6.82 27.61
CA SER A 19 26.15 8.03 26.76
C SER A 19 26.49 7.73 25.30
N GLN A 20 27.40 6.80 24.97
CA GLN A 20 27.58 6.30 23.60
C GLN A 20 26.40 5.46 23.12
N PHE A 21 25.79 4.66 24.00
CA PHE A 21 24.60 3.89 23.68
C PHE A 21 23.39 4.79 23.44
N THR A 22 23.21 5.84 24.25
CA THR A 22 22.12 6.82 24.10
C THR A 22 22.37 7.78 22.93
N SER A 23 23.62 8.23 22.71
CA SER A 23 23.95 9.06 21.53
C SER A 23 23.89 8.30 20.20
N ARG A 24 24.02 6.96 20.21
CA ARG A 24 23.69 6.11 19.06
C ARG A 24 22.18 5.92 18.86
N ILE A 25 21.35 6.25 19.84
CA ILE A 25 19.88 6.15 19.78
C ILE A 25 19.23 7.47 19.31
N ASP A 26 19.95 8.61 19.32
CA ASP A 26 19.35 9.93 19.08
C ASP A 26 19.61 10.55 17.69
N CYS A 27 20.26 9.84 16.77
CA CYS A 27 20.45 10.30 15.38
C CYS A 27 19.52 9.53 14.44
N ARG A 28 18.43 10.19 13.99
CA ARG A 28 17.56 9.63 12.95
C ARG A 28 18.36 9.40 11.67
N GLU A 29 18.33 8.17 11.17
CA GLU A 29 18.94 7.80 9.89
C GLU A 29 18.42 8.67 8.74
N THR A 30 19.34 9.10 7.88
CA THR A 30 19.05 9.96 6.73
C THR A 30 19.25 9.21 5.44
N TRP A 31 18.51 9.60 4.41
CA TRP A 31 18.64 9.01 3.08
C TRP A 31 20.02 9.32 2.50
N GLY A 32 20.70 8.29 1.97
CA GLY A 32 22.01 8.44 1.33
C GLY A 32 21.95 9.33 0.08
N LYS A 33 20.91 9.17 -0.75
CA LYS A 33 20.67 10.02 -1.94
C LYS A 33 19.22 10.50 -2.01
N LYS A 34 19.03 11.68 -2.62
CA LYS A 34 17.70 12.26 -2.88
C LYS A 34 16.85 11.41 -3.83
N ILE A 35 17.49 10.69 -4.75
CA ILE A 35 16.82 9.81 -5.71
C ILE A 35 16.18 8.62 -4.98
N ASP A 36 16.86 8.06 -3.97
CA ASP A 36 16.33 6.93 -3.19
C ASP A 36 15.04 7.34 -2.47
N PHE A 37 15.01 8.55 -1.91
CA PHE A 37 13.80 9.15 -1.36
C PHE A 37 12.72 9.34 -2.43
N LEU A 38 13.04 9.93 -3.59
CA LEU A 38 12.08 10.14 -4.67
C LEU A 38 11.45 8.83 -5.16
N LEU A 39 12.27 7.80 -5.36
CA LEU A 39 11.81 6.48 -5.81
C LEU A 39 10.92 5.81 -4.77
N SER A 40 11.24 5.92 -3.48
CA SER A 40 10.36 5.39 -2.42
C SER A 40 8.99 6.08 -2.39
N VAL A 41 8.95 7.39 -2.62
CA VAL A 41 7.70 8.17 -2.67
C VAL A 41 6.88 7.82 -3.91
N ILE A 42 7.51 7.67 -5.08
CA ILE A 42 6.83 7.25 -6.31
C ILE A 42 6.28 5.82 -6.16
N GLY A 43 7.07 4.90 -5.57
CA GLY A 43 6.64 3.53 -5.31
C GLY A 43 5.47 3.43 -4.32
N PHE A 44 5.37 4.38 -3.39
CA PHE A 44 4.19 4.50 -2.52
C PHE A 44 2.97 5.09 -3.26
N ALA A 45 3.18 6.03 -4.18
CA ALA A 45 2.10 6.67 -4.92
C ALA A 45 1.49 5.80 -6.04
N VAL A 46 2.29 4.93 -6.65
CA VAL A 46 1.86 4.02 -7.71
C VAL A 46 1.50 2.67 -7.10
N ASP A 47 0.21 2.36 -7.04
CA ASP A 47 -0.31 1.09 -6.54
C ASP A 47 -0.99 0.24 -7.64
N LEU A 48 -1.28 -1.02 -7.31
CA LEU A 48 -2.01 -1.92 -8.19
C LEU A 48 -3.46 -1.46 -8.41
N ALA A 49 -4.03 -0.73 -7.43
CA ALA A 49 -5.37 -0.17 -7.54
C ALA A 49 -5.45 0.87 -8.67
N ASN A 50 -4.40 1.65 -8.92
CA ASN A 50 -4.34 2.57 -10.05
C ASN A 50 -4.43 1.84 -11.40
N VAL A 51 -3.95 0.60 -11.51
CA VAL A 51 -3.94 -0.16 -12.77
C VAL A 51 -5.35 -0.58 -13.19
N TRP A 52 -6.22 -1.02 -12.26
CA TRP A 52 -7.57 -1.48 -12.61
C TRP A 52 -8.66 -0.45 -12.29
N ARG A 53 -8.53 0.32 -11.21
CA ARG A 53 -9.62 1.16 -10.70
C ARG A 53 -9.76 2.42 -11.52
N PHE A 54 -8.63 3.01 -11.92
CA PHE A 54 -8.65 4.22 -12.72
C PHE A 54 -9.27 3.98 -14.10
N PRO A 55 -8.88 2.95 -14.89
CA PRO A 55 -9.53 2.67 -16.16
C PRO A 55 -11.01 2.33 -16.01
N TYR A 56 -11.36 1.51 -15.00
CA TYR A 56 -12.74 1.14 -14.72
C TYR A 56 -13.62 2.37 -14.44
N LEU A 57 -13.14 3.29 -13.60
CA LEU A 57 -13.88 4.49 -13.23
C LEU A 57 -13.97 5.50 -14.38
N CYS A 58 -12.89 5.66 -15.16
CA CYS A 58 -12.91 6.48 -16.37
C CYS A 58 -13.98 5.97 -17.34
N TYR A 59 -13.99 4.67 -17.64
CA TYR A 59 -14.95 4.08 -18.57
C TYR A 59 -16.40 4.29 -18.10
N LYS A 60 -16.69 4.06 -16.81
CA LYS A 60 -18.04 4.22 -16.25
C LYS A 60 -18.53 5.67 -16.25
N ASN A 61 -17.63 6.65 -16.13
CA ASN A 61 -17.96 8.07 -15.96
C ASN A 61 -17.74 8.91 -17.23
N GLY A 62 -17.90 8.32 -18.43
CA GLY A 62 -17.80 9.05 -19.70
C GLY A 62 -16.42 9.05 -20.35
N GLY A 63 -15.59 8.04 -20.04
CA GLY A 63 -14.29 7.80 -20.66
C GLY A 63 -13.33 8.97 -20.47
N GLY A 64 -12.88 9.53 -21.60
CA GLY A 64 -11.92 10.64 -21.60
C GLY A 64 -12.44 11.94 -20.98
N ALA A 65 -13.76 12.16 -20.91
CA ALA A 65 -14.31 13.37 -20.29
C ALA A 65 -14.06 13.41 -18.77
N PHE A 66 -13.93 12.25 -18.13
CA PHE A 66 -13.63 12.14 -16.69
C PHE A 66 -12.22 12.65 -16.32
N LEU A 67 -11.29 12.69 -17.28
CA LEU A 67 -9.91 13.19 -17.05
C LEU A 67 -9.89 14.66 -16.66
N VAL A 68 -10.80 15.49 -17.21
CA VAL A 68 -10.83 16.93 -16.95
C VAL A 68 -11.10 17.24 -15.46
N PRO A 69 -12.20 16.78 -14.84
CA PRO A 69 -12.42 16.99 -13.42
C PRO A 69 -11.38 16.24 -12.57
N TYR A 70 -10.92 15.06 -12.99
CA TYR A 70 -9.90 14.30 -12.27
C TYR A 70 -8.59 15.10 -12.11
N LEU A 71 -8.05 15.64 -13.21
CA LEU A 71 -6.82 16.45 -13.17
C LEU A 71 -7.04 17.77 -12.43
N PHE A 72 -8.20 18.41 -12.57
CA PHE A 72 -8.52 19.63 -11.86
C PHE A 72 -8.50 19.44 -10.33
N PHE A 73 -9.18 18.42 -9.82
CA PHE A 73 -9.15 18.10 -8.38
C PHE A 73 -7.78 17.56 -7.92
N MET A 74 -7.05 16.85 -8.78
CA MET A 74 -5.69 16.42 -8.48
C MET A 74 -4.75 17.61 -8.28
N VAL A 75 -4.85 18.65 -9.11
CA VAL A 75 -3.99 19.84 -9.00
C VAL A 75 -4.38 20.72 -7.82
N ILE A 76 -5.68 20.89 -7.55
CA ILE A 76 -6.17 21.82 -6.53
C ILE A 76 -6.18 21.21 -5.12
N ALA A 77 -6.50 19.92 -5.00
CA ALA A 77 -6.61 19.25 -3.70
C ALA A 77 -5.53 18.18 -3.52
N GLY A 78 -5.31 17.32 -4.53
CA GLY A 78 -4.37 16.20 -4.43
C GLY A 78 -2.92 16.65 -4.18
N MET A 79 -2.37 17.47 -5.08
CA MET A 79 -0.99 17.95 -4.99
C MET A 79 -0.74 18.80 -3.73
N PRO A 80 -1.61 19.76 -3.33
CA PRO A 80 -1.39 20.52 -2.12
C PRO A 80 -1.45 19.69 -0.84
N LEU A 81 -2.37 18.73 -0.74
CA LEU A 81 -2.44 17.82 0.40
C LEU A 81 -1.19 16.95 0.51
N PHE A 82 -0.76 16.37 -0.62
CA PHE A 82 0.45 15.56 -0.67
C PHE A 82 1.71 16.35 -0.32
N TYR A 83 1.85 17.57 -0.86
CA TYR A 83 2.96 18.46 -0.53
C TYR A 83 2.97 18.85 0.95
N MET A 84 1.79 19.18 1.52
CA MET A 84 1.65 19.51 2.93
C MET A 84 2.08 18.35 3.83
N GLU A 85 1.69 17.11 3.52
CA GLU A 85 2.09 15.93 4.28
C GLU A 85 3.61 15.72 4.24
N LEU A 86 4.22 15.82 3.06
CA LEU A 86 5.67 15.71 2.90
C LEU A 86 6.42 16.83 3.66
N ALA A 87 5.94 18.07 3.56
CA ALA A 87 6.54 19.21 4.26
C ALA A 87 6.44 19.04 5.79
N LEU A 88 5.30 18.59 6.31
CA LEU A 88 5.11 18.31 7.74
C LEU A 88 6.01 17.18 8.23
N GLY A 89 6.15 16.11 7.45
CA GLY A 89 7.02 14.97 7.77
C GLY A 89 8.51 15.36 7.78
N GLN A 90 8.94 16.19 6.83
CA GLN A 90 10.32 16.70 6.76
C GLN A 90 10.64 17.73 7.84
N TYR A 91 9.69 18.62 8.17
CA TYR A 91 9.87 19.66 9.18
C TYR A 91 9.95 19.10 10.59
N ASN A 92 8.99 18.25 10.98
CA ASN A 92 8.93 17.71 12.33
C ASN A 92 9.94 16.59 12.57
N ARG A 93 10.38 15.92 11.50
CA ARG A 93 11.28 14.76 11.57
C ARG A 93 10.78 13.66 12.54
N GLU A 94 9.47 13.56 12.73
CA GLU A 94 8.81 12.51 13.51
C GLU A 94 7.91 11.63 12.62
N GLY A 95 7.56 10.44 13.09
CA GLY A 95 6.61 9.57 12.39
C GLY A 95 5.17 10.10 12.43
N ALA A 96 4.28 9.52 11.64
CA ALA A 96 2.89 9.98 11.49
C ALA A 96 2.12 10.12 12.82
N ALA A 97 2.41 9.28 13.82
CA ALA A 97 1.81 9.37 15.16
C ALA A 97 2.45 10.44 16.07
N GLY A 98 3.69 10.87 15.77
CA GLY A 98 4.43 11.88 16.54
C GLY A 98 4.18 13.32 16.08
N VAL A 99 3.89 13.52 14.79
CA VAL A 99 3.63 14.85 14.19
C VAL A 99 2.48 15.61 14.86
N TRP A 100 1.48 14.90 15.40
CA TRP A 100 0.33 15.48 16.11
C TRP A 100 0.67 16.18 17.43
N LYS A 101 1.95 16.26 17.83
CA LYS A 101 2.41 17.13 18.91
C LYS A 101 2.18 18.62 18.63
N ILE A 102 2.00 19.03 17.37
CA ILE A 102 1.73 20.42 16.96
C ILE A 102 0.37 20.90 17.49
N CYS A 103 -0.65 20.04 17.51
CA CYS A 103 -1.99 20.37 17.98
C CYS A 103 -2.46 19.35 19.04
N PRO A 104 -2.44 19.69 20.33
CA PRO A 104 -2.79 18.75 21.40
C PRO A 104 -4.25 18.29 21.39
N ILE A 105 -5.14 18.96 20.64
CA ILE A 105 -6.54 18.57 20.44
C ILE A 105 -6.66 17.24 19.66
N PHE A 106 -5.78 17.01 18.69
CA PHE A 106 -5.69 15.77 17.90
C PHE A 106 -4.72 14.75 18.53
N LYS A 107 -4.10 15.10 19.67
CA LYS A 107 -3.18 14.21 20.39
C LYS A 107 -3.95 13.25 21.30
N GLY A 108 -4.98 12.61 20.77
CA GLY A 108 -5.69 11.54 21.45
C GLY A 108 -4.93 10.23 21.34
N ARG A 109 -4.71 9.52 22.47
CA ARG A 109 -4.22 8.12 22.46
C ARG A 109 -5.04 7.22 21.52
N ARG A 110 -6.29 7.58 21.28
CA ARG A 110 -7.27 6.91 20.39
C ARG A 110 -7.00 7.14 18.90
N GLU A 111 -6.52 8.31 18.50
CA GLU A 111 -6.26 8.64 17.08
C GLU A 111 -5.04 7.87 16.57
N ASN A 112 -3.98 7.78 17.37
CA ASN A 112 -2.80 6.97 17.04
C ASN A 112 -3.13 5.47 16.93
N MET A 113 -4.05 4.97 17.75
CA MET A 113 -4.54 3.59 17.63
C MET A 113 -5.38 3.39 16.37
N CYS A 114 -6.21 4.36 15.99
CA CYS A 114 -7.00 4.32 14.75
C CYS A 114 -6.09 4.19 13.53
N VAL A 115 -5.06 5.05 13.41
CA VAL A 115 -4.11 5.00 12.29
C VAL A 115 -3.40 3.65 12.22
N CYS A 116 -2.95 3.10 13.36
CA CYS A 116 -2.33 1.78 13.40
C CYS A 116 -3.28 0.67 12.92
N VAL A 117 -4.54 0.68 13.36
CA VAL A 117 -5.55 -0.31 12.93
C VAL A 117 -5.86 -0.18 11.44
N CYS A 118 -5.98 1.04 10.92
CA CYS A 118 -6.16 1.28 9.48
C CYS A 118 -4.98 0.73 8.67
N VAL A 119 -3.74 1.00 9.07
CA VAL A 119 -2.54 0.48 8.38
C VAL A 119 -2.48 -1.04 8.45
N LEU A 120 -2.82 -1.64 9.59
CA LEU A 120 -2.89 -3.10 9.72
C LEU A 120 -3.95 -3.71 8.81
N TYR A 121 -5.17 -3.16 8.82
CA TYR A 121 -6.26 -3.63 7.96
C TYR A 121 -5.88 -3.53 6.48
N VAL A 122 -5.28 -2.41 6.08
CA VAL A 122 -4.81 -2.17 4.72
C VAL A 122 -3.71 -3.15 4.34
N GLY A 123 -2.75 -3.37 5.24
CA GLY A 123 -1.69 -4.35 5.05
C GLY A 123 -2.21 -5.77 4.87
N PHE A 124 -3.21 -6.20 5.65
CA PHE A 124 -3.74 -7.56 5.52
C PHE A 124 -4.37 -7.82 4.15
N TYR A 125 -5.28 -6.95 3.67
CA TYR A 125 -5.93 -7.21 2.39
C TYR A 125 -4.97 -7.08 1.21
N TYR A 126 -4.02 -6.13 1.24
CA TYR A 126 -3.06 -5.98 0.14
C TYR A 126 -2.11 -7.17 0.04
N ASN A 127 -1.66 -7.73 1.17
CA ASN A 127 -0.81 -8.92 1.17
C ASN A 127 -1.52 -10.15 0.58
N VAL A 128 -2.83 -10.29 0.80
CA VAL A 128 -3.62 -11.38 0.17
C VAL A 128 -3.65 -11.22 -1.35
N ILE A 129 -3.86 -10.00 -1.85
CA ILE A 129 -3.84 -9.72 -3.30
C ILE A 129 -2.46 -10.00 -3.89
N ILE A 130 -1.37 -9.63 -3.21
CA ILE A 130 -0.01 -9.94 -3.64
C ILE A 130 0.22 -11.45 -3.66
N ALA A 131 -0.28 -12.19 -2.68
CA ALA A 131 -0.18 -13.65 -2.65
C ALA A 131 -0.90 -14.29 -3.84
N TRP A 132 -2.09 -13.82 -4.21
CA TRP A 132 -2.76 -14.25 -5.44
C TRP A 132 -1.95 -13.90 -6.68
N ALA A 133 -1.44 -12.68 -6.80
CA ALA A 133 -0.61 -12.30 -7.94
C ALA A 133 0.65 -13.17 -8.09
N LEU A 134 1.32 -13.51 -6.97
CA LEU A 134 2.46 -14.43 -6.96
C LEU A 134 2.05 -15.85 -7.34
N PHE A 135 0.91 -16.34 -6.86
CA PHE A 135 0.37 -17.64 -7.27
C PHE A 135 0.17 -17.71 -8.79
N TYR A 136 -0.51 -16.70 -9.37
CA TYR A 136 -0.70 -16.61 -10.82
C TYR A 136 0.61 -16.44 -11.60
N LEU A 137 1.59 -15.72 -11.03
CA LEU A 137 2.93 -15.59 -11.61
C LEU A 137 3.62 -16.95 -11.73
N PHE A 138 3.62 -17.75 -10.66
CA PHE A 138 4.23 -19.08 -10.68
C PHE A 138 3.48 -20.05 -11.58
N SER A 139 2.14 -19.99 -11.58
CA SER A 139 1.29 -20.76 -12.50
C SER A 139 1.48 -20.37 -13.97
N SER A 140 2.05 -19.19 -14.27
CA SER A 140 2.36 -18.75 -15.64
C SER A 140 3.65 -19.36 -16.21
N PHE A 141 4.48 -20.03 -15.40
CA PHE A 141 5.70 -20.68 -15.88
C PHE A 141 5.47 -22.07 -16.52
N THR A 142 4.21 -22.50 -16.67
CA THR A 142 3.85 -23.72 -17.39
C THR A 142 3.81 -23.49 -18.91
N GLY A 143 4.04 -24.54 -19.70
CA GLY A 143 4.06 -24.44 -21.17
C GLY A 143 2.70 -24.09 -21.79
N GLU A 144 1.61 -24.52 -21.15
CA GLU A 144 0.25 -24.08 -21.43
C GLU A 144 -0.35 -23.46 -20.17
N LEU A 145 -1.08 -22.35 -20.33
CA LEU A 145 -1.62 -21.60 -19.20
C LEU A 145 -2.90 -22.28 -18.69
N PRO A 146 -3.07 -22.44 -17.36
CA PRO A 146 -4.16 -23.23 -16.79
C PRO A 146 -5.57 -22.63 -17.00
N TRP A 147 -5.66 -21.32 -17.27
CA TRP A 147 -6.94 -20.61 -17.50
C TRP A 147 -7.33 -20.46 -18.98
N VAL A 148 -6.66 -21.18 -19.89
CA VAL A 148 -6.95 -21.11 -21.34
C VAL A 148 -8.03 -22.11 -21.78
N HIS A 149 -8.11 -23.26 -21.10
CA HIS A 149 -8.95 -24.38 -21.50
C HIS A 149 -9.91 -24.81 -20.37
N CYS A 150 -11.08 -25.32 -20.76
CA CYS A 150 -12.05 -25.88 -19.84
C CYS A 150 -11.70 -27.32 -19.41
N ASN A 151 -10.65 -27.95 -19.97
CA ASN A 151 -10.26 -29.33 -19.66
C ASN A 151 -9.35 -29.45 -18.42
N ASN A 152 -9.79 -28.93 -17.27
CA ASN A 152 -9.08 -29.03 -16.00
C ASN A 152 -9.96 -29.62 -14.91
N THR A 153 -9.35 -30.09 -13.82
CA THR A 153 -10.05 -30.77 -12.72
C THR A 153 -10.93 -29.84 -11.88
N TRP A 154 -10.69 -28.52 -11.94
CA TRP A 154 -11.45 -27.51 -11.20
C TRP A 154 -12.62 -26.91 -12.00
N ASN A 155 -12.73 -27.20 -13.30
CA ASN A 155 -13.74 -26.59 -14.14
C ASN A 155 -15.10 -27.29 -14.01
N SER A 156 -16.17 -26.49 -14.11
CA SER A 156 -17.54 -26.98 -14.09
C SER A 156 -18.00 -27.45 -15.48
N PRO A 157 -19.09 -28.24 -15.57
CA PRO A 157 -19.70 -28.59 -16.86
C PRO A 157 -20.20 -27.37 -17.66
N ASN A 158 -20.33 -26.20 -17.02
CA ASN A 158 -20.81 -24.96 -17.63
C ASN A 158 -19.66 -24.08 -18.15
N CYS A 159 -18.42 -24.55 -18.08
CA CYS A 159 -17.27 -23.84 -18.63
C CYS A 159 -17.34 -23.80 -20.16
N SER A 160 -17.10 -22.61 -20.75
CA SER A 160 -17.05 -22.46 -22.20
C SER A 160 -15.74 -21.87 -22.70
N ASP A 161 -15.10 -22.63 -23.58
CA ASP A 161 -13.89 -22.22 -24.25
C ASP A 161 -14.19 -21.27 -25.42
N LEU A 162 -13.56 -20.10 -25.41
CA LEU A 162 -13.75 -19.07 -26.45
C LEU A 162 -13.28 -19.52 -27.85
N TRP A 163 -12.42 -20.55 -27.89
CA TRP A 163 -11.84 -21.12 -29.11
C TRP A 163 -12.66 -22.32 -29.65
N ALA A 164 -13.61 -22.84 -28.88
CA ALA A 164 -14.54 -23.90 -29.29
C ALA A 164 -15.76 -23.34 -30.04
N PHE A 165 -15.54 -22.44 -31.01
CA PHE A 165 -16.56 -21.87 -31.89
C PHE A 165 -17.06 -22.94 -32.88
N ASN A 166 -17.86 -23.88 -32.39
CA ASN A 166 -18.70 -24.73 -33.22
C ASN A 166 -20.12 -24.77 -32.61
N ASN A 167 -21.00 -23.94 -33.19
CA ASN A 167 -22.46 -24.06 -33.22
C ASN A 167 -23.20 -24.48 -31.93
N SER A 168 -23.14 -23.67 -30.86
CA SER A 168 -24.16 -23.70 -29.82
C SER A 168 -24.44 -22.30 -29.26
N LEU A 169 -25.07 -21.47 -30.10
CA LEU A 169 -25.61 -20.15 -29.74
C LEU A 169 -26.93 -20.28 -28.95
N ASN A 170 -26.90 -20.95 -27.80
CA ASN A 170 -28.05 -21.00 -26.89
C ASN A 170 -27.60 -21.35 -25.46
N ASP A 171 -26.69 -20.56 -24.90
CA ASP A 171 -26.34 -20.71 -23.49
C ASP A 171 -26.27 -19.36 -22.79
N THR A 172 -27.22 -19.15 -21.90
CA THR A 172 -27.36 -17.92 -21.09
C THR A 172 -26.56 -17.98 -19.78
N HIS A 173 -25.84 -19.08 -19.51
CA HIS A 173 -25.13 -19.31 -18.23
C HIS A 173 -23.77 -20.03 -18.39
N LYS A 174 -22.92 -19.59 -19.31
CA LYS A 174 -21.56 -20.14 -19.47
C LYS A 174 -20.50 -19.26 -18.81
N SER A 175 -19.70 -19.84 -17.92
CA SER A 175 -18.55 -19.19 -17.26
C SER A 175 -17.29 -19.39 -18.10
N THR A 176 -16.39 -18.40 -18.11
CA THR A 176 -15.10 -18.51 -18.81
C THR A 176 -14.10 -19.31 -17.99
N PRO A 177 -13.15 -20.06 -18.60
CA PRO A 177 -12.14 -20.83 -17.87
C PRO A 177 -11.27 -19.95 -16.94
N ALA A 178 -11.04 -18.69 -17.31
CA ALA A 178 -10.33 -17.74 -16.44
C ALA A 178 -11.15 -17.25 -15.24
N ALA A 179 -12.48 -17.24 -15.35
CA ALA A 179 -13.35 -16.91 -14.22
C ALA A 179 -13.41 -18.09 -13.24
N GLU A 180 -13.58 -19.31 -13.74
CA GLU A 180 -13.59 -20.52 -12.89
C GLU A 180 -12.24 -20.81 -12.24
N TYR A 181 -11.12 -20.40 -12.85
CA TYR A 181 -9.80 -20.50 -12.22
C TYR A 181 -9.58 -19.46 -11.10
N PHE A 182 -10.33 -18.36 -11.10
CA PHE A 182 -10.26 -17.33 -10.07
C PHE A 182 -11.21 -17.58 -8.89
N GLU A 183 -12.33 -18.25 -9.15
CA GLU A 183 -13.30 -18.69 -8.13
C GLU A 183 -12.71 -19.75 -7.17
#